data_AF-A0A1B7KMR4-F1
#
_entry.id   AF-A0A1B7KMR4-F1
#
_cell.length_a   1.000
_cell.length_b   1.000
_cell.length_c   1.000
_cell.angle_alpha   90.00
_cell.angle_beta   90.00
_cell.angle_gamma   90.00
#
_symmetry.space_group_name_H-M   'P 1'
#
loop_
_entity.id
_entity.type
_entity.pdbx_description
1 polymer ?
#
loop_
_entity_poly.entity_id
_entity_poly.type
_entity_poly.pdbx_seq_one_letter_code
_entity_poly.pdbx_strand_id
1 'polypeptide(L)'
;MNPAYTSVIGRFKYMKKYGLSVHKSAALVIGRRGLRYHERLPRELMDTIKTKVKHHLIAVSGPMEESYKQSKSGTKQRQYLDMMLKKIENFKKEHKWSLWNILHKFCWMNQYQIQLKEV
;
A
#
# COMPACT_ATOMS: atom_id res chain seq x y z
N MET A 1 0.39 -22.17 3.79
CA MET A 1 1.13 -20.93 3.45
C MET A 1 0.19 -19.97 2.75
N ASN A 2 0.07 -18.72 3.20
CA ASN A 2 -0.73 -17.70 2.48
C ASN A 2 0.19 -16.98 1.48
N PRO A 3 -0.05 -17.03 0.15
CA PRO A 3 0.78 -16.35 -0.85
C PRO A 3 0.43 -14.86 -1.05
N ALA A 4 -0.55 -14.32 -0.31
CA ALA A 4 -0.99 -12.94 -0.47
C ALA A 4 0.16 -11.93 -0.31
N TYR A 5 0.19 -10.96 -1.22
CA TYR A 5 1.13 -9.84 -1.26
C TYR A 5 2.61 -10.21 -1.36
N THR A 6 2.99 -11.43 -1.75
CA THR A 6 4.41 -11.84 -1.87
C THR A 6 5.19 -10.96 -2.83
N SER A 7 4.61 -10.63 -3.99
CA SER A 7 5.22 -9.72 -4.98
C SER A 7 5.32 -8.28 -4.47
N VAL A 8 4.30 -7.79 -3.76
CA VAL A 8 4.27 -6.44 -3.17
C VAL A 8 5.32 -6.32 -2.07
N ILE A 9 5.35 -7.27 -1.14
CA ILE A 9 6.34 -7.30 -0.05
C ILE A 9 7.75 -7.44 -0.63
N GLY A 10 7.94 -8.35 -1.59
CA GLY A 10 9.22 -8.54 -2.27
C GLY A 10 9.72 -7.25 -2.91
N ARG A 11 8.85 -6.59 -3.67
CA ARG A 11 9.14 -5.31 -4.34
C ARG A 11 9.56 -4.24 -3.34
N PHE A 12 8.75 -3.96 -2.33
CA PHE A 12 9.00 -2.82 -1.43
C PHE A 12 10.05 -3.10 -0.35
N LYS A 13 10.31 -4.35 0.03
CA LYS A 13 11.19 -4.69 1.15
C LYS A 13 12.53 -5.27 0.75
N TYR A 14 12.58 -6.06 -0.32
CA TYR A 14 13.73 -6.92 -0.63
C TYR A 14 14.42 -6.57 -1.94
N MET A 15 13.69 -5.99 -2.89
CA MET A 15 14.23 -5.64 -4.21
C MET A 15 15.41 -4.66 -4.11
N LYS A 16 15.22 -3.52 -3.41
CA LYS A 16 16.28 -2.53 -3.18
C LYS A 16 17.38 -3.06 -2.27
N LYS A 17 16.99 -3.76 -1.20
CA LYS A 17 17.92 -4.24 -0.17
C LYS A 17 18.93 -5.26 -0.71
N TYR A 18 18.50 -6.14 -1.62
CA TYR A 18 19.30 -7.25 -2.12
C TYR A 18 19.60 -7.16 -3.62
N GLY A 19 19.23 -6.08 -4.30
CA GLY A 19 19.43 -5.93 -5.75
C GLY A 19 18.69 -6.99 -6.58
N LEU A 20 17.60 -7.55 -6.06
CA LEU A 20 16.87 -8.66 -6.69
C LEU A 20 15.80 -8.13 -7.66
N SER A 21 15.38 -8.96 -8.61
CA SER A 21 14.15 -8.69 -9.39
C SER A 21 12.90 -8.86 -8.51
N VAL A 22 11.74 -8.36 -8.97
CA VAL A 22 10.45 -8.55 -8.28
C VAL A 22 10.16 -10.04 -8.07
N HIS A 23 10.40 -10.89 -9.08
CA HIS A 23 10.13 -12.33 -9.00
C HIS A 23 11.04 -13.03 -7.98
N LYS A 24 12.36 -12.75 -8.03
CA LYS A 24 13.33 -13.30 -7.06
C LYS A 24 13.01 -12.84 -5.64
N SER A 25 12.63 -11.58 -5.47
CA SER A 25 12.20 -11.03 -4.18
C SER A 25 10.91 -11.69 -3.66
N ALA A 26 9.96 -12.00 -4.53
CA ALA A 26 8.72 -12.68 -4.16
C ALA A 26 8.99 -14.13 -3.72
N ALA A 27 9.85 -14.85 -4.44
CA ALA A 27 10.30 -16.19 -4.05
C ALA A 27 10.98 -16.18 -2.68
N LEU A 28 11.82 -15.17 -2.40
CA LEU A 28 12.43 -14.98 -1.08
C LEU A 28 11.37 -14.82 0.02
N VAL A 29 10.30 -14.04 -0.21
CA VAL A 29 9.19 -13.89 0.76
C VAL A 29 8.51 -15.24 1.03
N ILE A 30 8.29 -16.05 -0.01
CA ILE A 30 7.68 -17.37 0.14
C ILE A 30 8.59 -18.28 0.98
N GLY A 31 9.89 -18.35 0.66
CA GLY A 31 10.86 -19.14 1.42
C GLY A 31 10.93 -18.72 2.89
N ARG A 32 10.94 -17.41 3.16
CA ARG A 32 10.90 -16.86 4.53
C ARG A 32 9.65 -17.25 5.29
N ARG A 33 8.48 -17.23 4.65
CA ARG A 33 7.22 -17.72 5.25
C ARG A 33 7.27 -19.23 5.50
N GLY A 34 7.92 -19.98 4.59
CA GLY A 34 8.34 -21.38 4.76
C GLY A 34 8.99 -21.64 6.13
N LEU A 35 9.95 -20.80 6.46
CA LEU A 35 10.71 -20.81 7.71
C LEU A 35 9.99 -20.13 8.90
N ARG A 36 8.68 -19.93 8.81
CA ARG A 36 7.83 -19.26 9.83
C ARG A 36 8.19 -17.79 10.11
N TYR A 37 8.99 -17.12 9.28
CA TYR A 37 9.19 -15.68 9.42
C TYR A 37 7.96 -14.87 8.97
N HIS A 38 7.66 -13.82 9.73
CA HIS A 38 6.51 -12.96 9.48
C HIS A 38 6.95 -11.60 8.92
N GLU A 39 6.30 -11.17 7.85
CA GLU A 39 6.63 -9.93 7.18
C GLU A 39 5.93 -8.73 7.85
N ARG A 40 6.72 -7.77 8.32
CA ARG A 40 6.28 -6.49 8.86
C ARG A 40 6.70 -5.35 7.95
N LEU A 41 5.89 -4.29 7.95
CA LEU A 41 6.18 -3.05 7.23
C LEU A 41 7.37 -2.33 7.87
N PRO A 42 8.43 -2.00 7.11
CA PRO A 42 9.51 -1.12 7.57
C PRO A 42 9.00 0.25 8.01
N ARG A 43 9.71 0.91 8.94
CA ARG A 43 9.34 2.24 9.46
C ARG A 43 9.26 3.29 8.34
N GLU A 44 10.26 3.33 7.45
CA GLU A 44 10.30 4.24 6.30
C GLU A 44 9.05 4.16 5.41
N LEU A 45 8.55 2.94 5.17
CA LEU A 45 7.33 2.71 4.40
C LEU A 45 6.09 3.16 5.18
N MET A 46 6.08 2.97 6.50
CA MET A 46 5.01 3.46 7.37
C MET A 46 4.92 4.99 7.32
N ASP A 47 6.07 5.66 7.41
CA ASP A 47 6.16 7.12 7.39
C ASP A 47 5.73 7.68 6.03
N THR A 48 6.10 6.99 4.95
CA THR A 48 5.64 7.32 3.59
C THR A 48 4.11 7.23 3.47
N ILE A 49 3.47 6.23 4.08
CA ILE A 49 2.00 6.12 4.04
C ILE A 49 1.36 7.23 4.87
N LYS A 50 1.84 7.48 6.09
CA LYS A 50 1.27 8.49 6.99
C LYS A 50 1.42 9.92 6.47
N THR A 51 2.49 10.18 5.73
CA THR A 51 2.74 11.49 5.13
C THR A 51 2.16 11.50 3.72
N LYS A 52 2.88 10.99 2.73
CA LYS A 52 2.54 11.16 1.31
C LYS A 52 1.17 10.59 0.95
N VAL A 53 0.87 9.35 1.34
CA VAL A 53 -0.42 8.72 0.98
C VAL A 53 -1.59 9.40 1.69
N LYS A 54 -1.45 9.74 2.98
CA LYS A 54 -2.51 10.47 3.71
C LYS A 54 -2.83 11.81 3.04
N HIS A 55 -1.81 12.62 2.74
CA HIS A 55 -2.01 13.93 2.11
C HIS A 55 -2.63 13.78 0.71
N HIS A 56 -2.16 12.81 -0.08
CA HIS A 56 -2.73 12.53 -1.39
C HIS A 56 -4.21 12.11 -1.30
N LEU A 57 -4.55 11.24 -0.36
CA LEU A 57 -5.94 10.83 -0.12
C LEU A 57 -6.83 12.01 0.30
N ILE A 58 -6.33 12.93 1.13
CA ILE A 58 -7.06 14.14 1.51
C ILE A 58 -7.27 15.05 0.29
N ALA A 59 -6.24 15.21 -0.56
CA ALA A 59 -6.34 16.00 -1.77
C ALA A 59 -7.35 15.40 -2.77
N VAL A 60 -7.33 14.09 -2.97
CA VAL A 60 -8.27 13.37 -3.86
C VAL A 60 -9.69 13.33 -3.27
N SER A 61 -9.84 13.29 -1.95
CA SER A 61 -11.15 13.36 -1.26
C SER A 61 -11.70 14.80 -1.13
N GLY A 62 -10.92 15.80 -1.57
CA GLY A 62 -11.29 17.22 -1.66
C GLY A 62 -12.46 17.49 -2.63
N PRO A 63 -12.71 18.73 -3.09
CA PRO A 63 -13.92 19.07 -3.83
C PRO A 63 -13.90 18.44 -5.24
N MET A 64 -14.20 17.14 -5.31
CA MET A 64 -14.59 16.42 -6.51
C MET A 64 -15.81 17.15 -7.10
N GLU A 65 -15.88 17.32 -8.42
CA GLU A 65 -16.98 18.07 -9.04
C GLU A 65 -18.37 17.54 -8.63
N GLU A 66 -19.34 18.43 -8.49
CA GLU A 66 -20.74 18.12 -8.13
C GLU A 66 -21.35 17.01 -9.00
N SER A 67 -20.97 16.98 -10.28
CA SER A 67 -21.37 16.00 -11.30
C SER A 67 -20.95 14.56 -10.95
N TYR A 68 -19.74 14.39 -10.42
CA TYR A 68 -19.20 13.09 -10.00
C TYR A 68 -19.77 12.65 -8.63
N LYS A 69 -20.12 13.58 -7.74
CA LYS A 69 -20.72 13.29 -6.41
C LYS A 69 -22.08 12.58 -6.52
N GLN A 70 -22.85 12.88 -7.57
CA GLN A 70 -24.20 12.38 -7.80
C GLN A 70 -24.24 11.00 -8.48
N SER A 71 -23.12 10.55 -9.06
CA SER A 71 -22.99 9.21 -9.64
C SER A 71 -22.83 8.14 -8.56
N LYS A 72 -23.54 7.01 -8.69
CA LYS A 72 -23.37 5.82 -7.83
C LYS A 72 -21.92 5.33 -7.75
N SER A 73 -21.10 5.57 -8.78
CA SER A 73 -19.68 5.20 -8.80
C SER A 73 -18.82 6.17 -7.97
N GLY A 74 -19.09 7.48 -8.06
CA GLY A 74 -18.36 8.50 -7.30
C GLY A 74 -18.58 8.36 -5.80
N THR A 75 -19.81 8.02 -5.38
CA THR A 75 -20.13 7.75 -3.97
C THR A 75 -19.36 6.55 -3.41
N LYS A 76 -19.28 5.44 -4.17
CA LYS A 76 -18.54 4.24 -3.76
C LYS A 76 -17.04 4.48 -3.67
N GLN A 77 -16.47 5.21 -4.62
CA GLN A 77 -15.05 5.56 -4.61
C GLN A 77 -14.69 6.41 -3.40
N ARG A 78 -15.49 7.43 -3.08
CA ARG A 78 -15.30 8.26 -1.89
C ARG A 78 -15.38 7.44 -0.59
N GLN A 79 -16.40 6.60 -0.44
CA GLN A 79 -16.53 5.70 0.71
C GLN A 79 -15.30 4.80 0.88
N TYR A 80 -14.75 4.30 -0.23
CA TYR A 80 -13.52 3.50 -0.21
C TYR A 80 -12.30 4.31 0.23
N LEU A 81 -12.13 5.54 -0.28
CA LEU A 81 -11.03 6.44 0.11
C LEU A 81 -11.13 6.81 1.60
N ASP A 82 -12.32 7.12 2.09
CA ASP A 82 -12.58 7.41 3.51
C ASP A 82 -12.30 6.19 4.40
N MET A 83 -12.69 4.99 3.96
CA MET A 83 -12.33 3.75 4.66
C MET A 83 -10.80 3.56 4.71
N MET A 84 -10.08 3.87 3.64
CA MET A 84 -8.62 3.77 3.61
C MET A 84 -7.95 4.80 4.51
N LEU A 85 -8.46 6.04 4.55
CA LEU A 85 -8.02 7.07 5.48
C LEU A 85 -8.20 6.64 6.94
N LYS A 86 -9.37 6.09 7.30
CA LYS A 86 -9.61 5.56 8.65
C LYS A 86 -8.64 4.44 9.04
N LYS A 87 -8.25 3.58 8.09
CA LYS A 87 -7.24 2.54 8.31
C LYS A 87 -5.84 3.12 8.53
N ILE A 88 -5.49 4.17 7.79
CA ILE A 88 -4.25 4.93 7.99
C ILE A 88 -4.25 5.63 9.35
N GLU A 89 -5.38 6.09 9.86
CA GLU A 89 -5.42 6.72 11.18
C GLU A 89 -5.35 5.70 12.32
N ASN A 90 -5.92 4.50 12.12
CA ASN A 90 -5.95 3.42 13.11
C ASN A 90 -4.84 2.36 12.94
N PHE A 91 -3.70 2.70 12.33
CA PHE A 91 -2.57 1.79 12.01
C PHE A 91 -2.14 0.81 13.11
N LYS A 92 -2.24 1.20 14.40
CA LYS A 92 -1.83 0.35 15.53
C LYS A 92 -2.78 -0.83 15.78
N LYS A 93 -4.05 -0.71 15.39
CA LYS A 93 -5.09 -1.73 15.58
C LYS A 93 -5.35 -2.57 14.31
N GLU A 94 -4.85 -2.10 13.17
CA GLU A 94 -5.08 -2.70 11.86
C GLU A 94 -4.21 -3.95 11.60
N HIS A 95 -4.76 -4.90 10.86
CA HIS A 95 -4.06 -6.14 10.51
C HIS A 95 -2.90 -5.86 9.54
N LYS A 96 -1.76 -6.54 9.72
CA LYS A 96 -0.54 -6.33 8.91
C LYS A 96 -0.77 -6.33 7.39
N TRP A 97 -1.76 -7.08 6.91
CA TRP A 97 -2.07 -7.20 5.48
C TRP A 97 -2.82 -6.00 4.91
N SER A 98 -3.63 -5.27 5.70
CA SER A 98 -4.34 -4.09 5.20
C SER A 98 -3.34 -2.98 4.81
N LEU A 99 -2.19 -2.93 5.47
CA LEU A 99 -1.12 -1.96 5.21
C LEU A 99 -0.42 -2.23 3.87
N TRP A 100 -0.15 -3.50 3.56
CA TRP A 100 0.41 -3.88 2.26
C TRP A 100 -0.56 -3.60 1.12
N ASN A 101 -1.87 -3.67 1.37
CA ASN A 101 -2.89 -3.31 0.40
C ASN A 101 -2.87 -1.80 0.09
N ILE A 102 -2.73 -0.95 1.10
CA ILE A 102 -2.61 0.51 0.90
C ILE A 102 -1.40 0.82 0.01
N LEU A 103 -0.24 0.24 0.27
CA LEU A 103 0.93 0.41 -0.59
C LEU A 103 0.71 -0.09 -2.01
N HIS A 104 0.07 -1.25 -2.19
CA HIS A 104 -0.20 -1.79 -3.51
C HIS A 104 -1.11 -0.87 -4.34
N LYS A 105 -2.08 -0.22 -3.69
CA LYS A 105 -3.09 0.62 -4.33
C LYS A 105 -2.57 2.03 -4.62
N PHE A 106 -1.86 2.66 -3.69
CA PHE A 106 -1.49 4.08 -3.79
C PHE A 106 -0.02 4.31 -4.14
N CYS A 107 0.82 3.29 -4.02
CA CYS A 107 2.23 3.41 -4.31
C CYS A 107 2.65 2.50 -5.46
N TRP A 108 3.61 2.97 -6.23
CA TRP A 108 4.41 2.13 -7.10
C TRP A 108 5.89 2.44 -6.86
N MET A 109 6.76 1.62 -7.44
CA MET A 109 8.19 1.75 -7.22
C MET A 109 8.88 1.88 -8.57
N ASN A 110 9.58 3.00 -8.76
CA ASN A 110 10.34 3.33 -9.95
C ASN A 110 11.81 3.50 -9.57
N GLN A 111 12.73 2.79 -10.22
CA GLN A 111 14.16 2.85 -9.92
C GLN A 111 14.48 2.82 -8.41
N TYR A 112 13.82 1.94 -7.66
CA TYR A 112 13.95 1.80 -6.19
C TYR A 112 13.49 3.01 -5.34
N GLN A 113 12.80 3.97 -5.94
CA GLN A 113 12.12 5.07 -5.26
C GLN A 113 10.60 4.83 -5.23
N ILE A 114 9.97 5.18 -4.11
CA ILE A 114 8.52 5.04 -3.94
C ILE A 114 7.85 6.29 -4.50
N GLN A 115 6.95 6.08 -5.45
CA GLN A 115 6.15 7.13 -6.07
C GLN A 115 4.67 6.87 -5.79
N LEU A 116 3.88 7.93 -5.67
CA LEU A 116 2.43 7.83 -5.59
C LEU A 116 1.87 7.48 -6.98
N LYS A 117 0.84 6.64 -7.03
CA LYS A 117 0.06 6.46 -8.25
C LYS A 117 -0.92 7.61 -8.36
N GLU A 118 -1.03 8.19 -9.55
CA GLU A 118 -2.16 9.05 -9.89
C GLU A 118 -3.40 8.16 -9.94
N VAL A 119 -4.44 8.53 -9.18
CA VAL A 119 -5.71 7.80 -9.04
C VAL A 119 -6.80 8.53 -9.81
#